data_AF-G9XIH9-F1
#
_entry.id   AF-G9XIH9-F1
#
_cell.length_a   1.000
_cell.length_b   1.000
_cell.length_c   1.000
_cell.angle_alpha   90.00
_cell.angle_beta   90.00
_cell.angle_gamma   90.00
#
_symmetry.space_group_name_H-M   'P 1'
#
loop_
_entity.id
_entity.type
_entity.pdbx_description
1 polymer ?
#
loop_
_entity_poly.entity_id
_entity_poly.type
_entity_poly.pdbx_seq_one_letter_code
_entity_poly.pdbx_strand_id
1 'polypeptide(L)' 'MVPRPKEVKALENYCLQVFFENGETKIYDMPALLEMPFYSKLKN' A
#
# COMPACT_ATOMS: atom_id res chain seq x y z
N MET A 1 16.60 0.30 12.66
CA MET A 1 16.11 1.48 11.90
C MET A 1 14.98 1.01 11.00
N VAL A 2 13.88 1.75 10.87
CA VAL A 2 12.78 1.34 9.96
C VAL A 2 13.24 1.57 8.52
N PRO A 3 13.17 0.56 7.63
CA PRO A 3 13.63 0.72 6.25
C PRO A 3 12.75 1.70 5.50
N ARG A 4 13.35 2.51 4.61
CA ARG A 4 12.62 3.50 3.82
C ARG A 4 12.02 2.86 2.57
N PRO A 5 10.75 3.16 2.23
CA PRO A 5 10.17 2.78 0.95
C PRO A 5 10.95 3.44 -0.21
N LYS A 6 11.22 2.66 -1.25
CA LYS A 6 11.85 3.10 -2.50
C LYS A 6 10.87 3.14 -3.67
N GLU A 7 9.95 2.18 -3.75
CA GLU A 7 8.97 2.05 -4.83
C GLU A 7 7.66 1.47 -4.31
N VAL A 8 6.54 1.86 -4.91
CA VAL A 8 5.20 1.35 -4.61
C VAL A 8 4.50 0.95 -5.90
N LYS A 9 3.92 -0.26 -5.93
CA LYS A 9 3.07 -0.74 -7.01
C LYS A 9 1.66 -0.99 -6.50
N ALA A 10 0.68 -0.50 -7.24
CA ALA A 10 -0.72 -0.87 -7.03
C ALA A 10 -0.95 -2.29 -7.56
N LEU A 11 -1.62 -3.11 -6.76
CA LEU A 11 -2.09 -4.43 -7.13
C LEU A 11 -3.62 -4.42 -7.17
N GLU A 12 -4.20 -5.55 -7.57
CA GLU A 12 -5.65 -5.76 -7.52
C GLU A 12 -6.20 -5.69 -6.09
N ASN A 13 -7.52 -5.51 -5.97
CA ASN A 13 -8.24 -5.52 -4.69
C ASN A 13 -7.67 -4.54 -3.65
N TYR A 14 -7.18 -3.38 -4.10
CA TYR A 14 -6.62 -2.33 -3.23
C TYR A 14 -5.41 -2.78 -2.40
N CYS A 15 -4.66 -3.76 -2.90
CA CYS A 15 -3.37 -4.12 -2.32
C CYS A 15 -2.26 -3.22 -2.85
N LEU A 16 -1.27 -2.93 -2.01
CA LEU A 16 -0.04 -2.24 -2.39
C LEU A 16 1.17 -3.13 -2.15
N GLN A 17 2.05 -3.23 -3.14
CA GLN A 17 3.37 -3.83 -2.97
C GLN A 17 4.40 -2.72 -2.79
N VAL A 18 5.10 -2.73 -1.66
CA VAL A 18 6.11 -1.72 -1.32
C VAL A 18 7.49 -2.37 -1.29
N PHE A 19 8.42 -1.80 -2.06
CA PHE A 19 9.82 -2.20 -2.10
C PHE A 19 10.64 -1.24 -1.25
N PHE A 20 11.51 -1.77 -0.39
CA PHE A 20 12.31 -1.00 0.54
C PHE A 20 13.78 -0.95 0.12
N GLU A 21 14.50 0.09 0.55
CA GLU A 21 15.93 0.29 0.24
C GLU A 21 16.82 -0.87 0.72
N ASN A 22 16.42 -1.59 1.77
CA ASN A 22 17.16 -2.73 2.31
C ASN A 22 16.86 -4.06 1.59
N GLY A 23 16.09 -4.02 0.50
CA GLY A 23 15.69 -5.21 -0.26
C GLY A 23 14.43 -5.90 0.25
N GLU A 24 13.85 -5.48 1.38
CA GLU A 24 12.55 -5.99 1.82
C GLU A 24 11.44 -5.64 0.82
N THR A 25 10.46 -6.53 0.71
CA THR A 25 9.21 -6.29 -0.02
C THR A 25 8.05 -6.64 0.89
N LYS A 26 7.05 -5.76 0.98
CA LYS A 26 5.84 -5.99 1.78
C LYS A 26 4.58 -5.77 0.96
N ILE A 27 3.56 -6.57 1.24
CA ILE A 27 2.22 -6.39 0.71
C ILE A 27 1.37 -5.77 1.81
N TYR A 28 0.67 -4.70 1.47
CA TYR A 28 -0.27 -4.03 2.35
C TYR A 28 -1.67 -4.16 1.78
N ASP A 29 -2.54 -4.79 2.56
CA ASP A 29 -3.95 -4.96 2.23
C ASP A 29 -4.73 -3.76 2.77
N MET A 30 -5.27 -2.93 1.87
CA MET A 30 -5.92 -1.66 2.24
C MET A 30 -7.47 -1.60 2.17
N PRO A 31 -8.25 -2.68 1.98
CA PRO A 31 -9.70 -2.58 1.78
C PRO A 31 -10.40 -1.97 2.99
N ALA A 32 -9.92 -2.25 4.22
CA ALA A 32 -10.47 -1.66 5.43
C ALA A 32 -10.29 -0.14 5.49
N LEU A 33 -9.24 0.41 4.87
CA LEU A 33 -9.03 1.86 4.81
C LEU A 33 -10.03 2.55 3.89
N LEU A 34 -10.61 1.85 2.93
CA LEU A 34 -11.64 2.40 2.04
C LEU A 34 -12.94 2.75 2.77
N GLU A 35 -13.15 2.22 3.98
CA GLU A 35 -14.27 2.62 4.85
C GLU A 35 -14.03 4.00 5.48
N MET A 36 -12.80 4.51 5.47
CA MET A 36 -12.52 5.86 5.95
C MET A 36 -12.98 6.89 4.92
N PRO A 37 -13.66 7.99 5.32
CA PRO A 37 -14.14 9.01 4.40
C PRO A 37 -13.06 9.57 3.48
N PHE A 38 -11.83 9.68 3.97
CA PHE A 38 -10.69 10.17 3.21
C PHE A 38 -10.36 9.31 1.98
N TYR A 39 -10.37 7.98 2.13
CA TYR A 39 -10.03 7.03 1.07
C TYR A 39 -11.25 6.54 0.28
N SER A 40 -12.47 6.90 0.68
CA SER A 40 -13.72 6.48 0.04
C SER A 40 -13.76 6.72 -1.48
N LYS A 41 -13.09 7.78 -1.96
CA LYS A 41 -13.03 8.13 -3.39
C LYS A 41 -12.16 7.19 -4.24
N LEU A 42 -11.40 6.30 -3.62
CA LEU A 42 -10.63 5.28 -4.33
C LEU A 42 -11.50 4.11 -4.77
N LYS A 43 -12.68 3.93 -4.16
CA LYS A 43 -13.73 3.03 -4.65
C LYS A 43 -14.31 3.63 -5.94
N ASN A 44 -13.65 3.41 -7.07
CA ASN A 44 -14.18 3.77 -8.40
C ASN A 44 -15.53 3.09 -8.65
#